data_AF-A0A6L4AF51-F1
#
_entry.id   AF-A0A6L4AF51-F1
#
_cell.length_a   1.000
_cell.length_b   1.000
_cell.length_c   1.000
_cell.angle_alpha   90.00
_cell.angle_beta   90.00
_cell.angle_gamma   90.00
#
_symmetry.space_group_name_H-M   'P 1'
#
loop_
_entity.id
_entity.type
_entity.pdbx_description
1 polymer ?
#
loop_
_entity_poly.entity_id
_entity_poly.type
_entity_poly.pdbx_seq_one_letter_code
_entity_poly.pdbx_strand_id
1 'polypeptide(L)'
;TTITGSIGIFGAIPTFENSLAGIGVRSDGVGTTPLAAGLDLTQPLNPQLKQSIQLSVDHGYRQFLGIVEKGRKIDRQQLDSIAEGRVFDGRTAQKIGLVDRLGDLEQAIAAAAKLAKVAGDYDPVYIQRSHSFVEQVMEKVAAEQAALTRLSVATHPQLADFRRLLESAVRQFPLFSDPRGVYAQCFVTGRL
;
A
#
# COMPACT_ATOMS: atom_id res chain seq x y z
N THR A 1 -20.05 -1.91 9.90
CA THR A 1 -20.03 -2.80 8.73
C THR A 1 -18.59 -2.94 8.28
N THR A 2 -18.15 -4.13 7.87
CA THR A 2 -16.74 -4.39 7.51
C THR A 2 -16.63 -4.61 6.01
N ILE A 3 -15.57 -4.10 5.41
CA ILE A 3 -15.13 -4.41 4.04
C ILE A 3 -13.89 -5.30 4.17
N THR A 4 -13.90 -6.47 3.53
CA THR A 4 -12.84 -7.47 3.63
C THR A 4 -12.69 -8.24 2.32
N GLY A 5 -11.89 -9.31 2.30
CA GLY A 5 -11.47 -10.00 1.09
C GLY A 5 -10.17 -9.40 0.57
N SER A 6 -10.17 -8.94 -0.69
CA SER A 6 -8.99 -8.43 -1.39
C SER A 6 -7.84 -9.44 -1.41
N ILE A 7 -8.16 -10.72 -1.60
CA ILE A 7 -7.17 -11.79 -1.71
C ILE A 7 -6.52 -11.69 -3.09
N GLY A 8 -5.46 -10.90 -3.18
CA GLY A 8 -4.75 -10.59 -4.42
C GLY A 8 -3.42 -9.89 -4.13
N ILE A 9 -2.55 -9.86 -5.14
CA ILE A 9 -1.27 -9.14 -5.10
C ILE A 9 -1.15 -8.34 -6.39
N PHE A 10 -0.69 -7.10 -6.28
CA PHE A 10 -0.39 -6.26 -7.43
C PHE A 10 0.92 -5.51 -7.21
N GLY A 11 1.57 -5.13 -8.30
CA GLY A 11 2.72 -4.25 -8.31
C GLY A 11 2.57 -3.23 -9.42
N ALA A 12 2.92 -1.98 -9.15
CA ALA A 12 2.90 -0.89 -10.12
C ALA A 12 4.27 -0.21 -10.14
N ILE A 13 4.82 -0.04 -11.33
CA ILE A 13 6.14 0.58 -11.53
C ILE A 13 5.93 1.72 -12.54
N PRO A 14 5.89 2.98 -12.07
CA PRO A 14 5.78 4.12 -12.96
C PRO A 14 7.12 4.36 -13.66
N THR A 15 7.09 4.64 -14.96
CA THR A 15 8.24 5.14 -15.71
C THR A 15 7.94 6.54 -16.25
N PHE A 16 8.96 7.37 -16.37
CA PHE A 16 8.85 8.80 -16.69
C PHE A 16 9.64 9.18 -17.95
N GLU A 17 10.12 8.21 -18.72
CA GLU A 17 10.97 8.43 -19.89
C GLU A 17 10.30 9.36 -20.93
N ASN A 18 8.99 9.20 -21.13
CA ASN A 18 8.23 10.01 -22.09
C ASN A 18 7.96 11.43 -21.55
N SER A 19 7.67 11.54 -20.26
CA SER A 19 7.48 12.84 -19.59
C SER A 19 8.76 13.67 -19.61
N LEU A 20 9.91 13.03 -19.33
CA LEU A 20 11.23 13.65 -19.37
C LEU A 20 11.61 14.03 -20.81
N ALA A 21 11.37 13.15 -21.78
CA ALA A 21 11.61 13.46 -23.19
C ALA A 21 10.81 14.69 -23.64
N GLY A 22 9.59 14.88 -23.13
CA GLY A 22 8.75 16.06 -23.41
C GLY A 22 9.34 17.39 -22.94
N ILE A 23 10.22 17.39 -21.94
CA ILE A 23 10.95 18.57 -21.46
C ILE A 23 12.41 18.62 -21.93
N GLY A 24 12.78 17.78 -22.90
CA GLY A 24 14.12 17.72 -23.49
C GLY A 24 15.15 16.94 -22.66
N VAL A 25 14.73 16.22 -21.61
CA VAL A 25 15.60 15.38 -20.79
C VAL A 25 15.57 13.95 -21.32
N ARG A 26 16.74 13.36 -21.61
CA ARG A 26 16.87 11.95 -22.00
C ARG A 26 17.92 11.28 -21.13
N SER A 27 17.69 10.01 -20.82
CA SER A 27 18.60 9.16 -20.07
C SER A 27 19.18 8.11 -21.00
N ASP A 28 20.49 7.86 -20.87
CA ASP A 28 21.21 6.80 -21.58
C ASP A 28 22.30 6.26 -20.66
N GLY A 29 22.75 5.02 -20.90
CA GLY A 29 23.74 4.38 -20.06
C GLY A 29 24.29 3.09 -20.63
N VAL A 30 25.42 2.66 -20.08
CA VAL A 30 26.04 1.36 -20.41
C VAL A 30 25.92 0.43 -19.22
N GLY A 31 25.52 -0.81 -19.48
CA GLY A 31 25.34 -1.85 -18.48
C GLY A 31 26.09 -3.11 -18.84
N THR A 32 26.63 -3.81 -17.85
CA THR A 32 27.26 -5.13 -18.05
C THR A 32 26.23 -6.23 -18.31
N THR A 33 24.97 -6.01 -17.95
CA THR A 33 23.83 -6.91 -18.22
C THR A 33 22.59 -6.10 -18.62
N PRO A 34 21.60 -6.70 -19.29
CA PRO A 34 20.33 -6.03 -19.57
C PRO A 34 19.56 -5.59 -18.31
N LEU A 35 19.83 -6.21 -17.16
CA LEU A 35 19.22 -5.88 -15.87
C LEU A 35 20.03 -4.84 -15.06
N ALA A 36 21.17 -4.38 -15.58
CA ALA A 36 22.09 -3.52 -14.84
C ALA A 36 21.48 -2.16 -14.46
N ALA A 37 20.53 -1.66 -15.26
CA ALA A 37 19.78 -0.44 -14.94
C ALA A 37 18.75 -0.63 -13.81
N GLY A 38 18.42 -1.87 -13.45
CA GLY A 38 17.45 -2.17 -12.39
C GLY A 38 16.11 -1.45 -12.60
N LEU A 39 15.65 -0.75 -11.56
CA LEU A 39 14.44 0.08 -11.58
C LEU A 39 14.77 1.56 -11.83
N ASP A 40 15.50 1.85 -12.90
CA ASP A 40 15.64 3.23 -13.38
C ASP A 40 14.30 3.73 -13.93
N LEU A 41 13.64 4.61 -13.18
CA LEU A 41 12.33 5.17 -13.55
C LEU A 41 12.42 6.17 -14.71
N THR A 42 13.63 6.58 -15.11
CA THR A 42 13.85 7.47 -16.27
C THR A 42 13.93 6.72 -17.60
N GLN A 43 13.90 5.38 -17.55
CA GLN A 43 13.94 4.50 -18.70
C GLN A 43 12.70 3.60 -18.77
N PRO A 44 12.37 3.06 -19.96
CA PRO A 44 11.35 2.02 -20.08
C PRO A 44 11.69 0.79 -19.22
N LEU A 45 10.67 0.19 -18.62
CA LEU A 45 10.86 -1.03 -17.84
C LEU A 45 11.36 -2.18 -18.73
N ASN A 46 12.54 -2.72 -18.41
CA ASN A 46 13.13 -3.82 -19.13
C ASN A 46 12.18 -5.05 -19.15
N PRO A 47 11.94 -5.70 -20.31
CA PRO A 47 11.05 -6.87 -20.41
C PRO A 47 11.43 -8.06 -19.51
N GLN A 48 12.73 -8.33 -19.33
CA GLN A 48 13.23 -9.41 -18.46
C GLN A 48 13.02 -9.08 -16.98
N LEU A 49 13.17 -7.81 -16.62
CA LEU A 49 12.86 -7.34 -15.27
C LEU A 49 11.35 -7.40 -15.01
N LYS A 50 10.53 -6.96 -15.96
CA LYS A 50 9.07 -7.07 -15.90
C LYS A 50 8.63 -8.52 -15.66
N GLN A 51 9.22 -9.48 -16.39
CA GLN A 51 8.92 -10.90 -16.19
C GLN A 51 9.34 -11.40 -14.81
N SER A 52 10.53 -11.02 -14.33
CA SER A 52 11.00 -11.37 -12.99
C SER A 52 10.06 -10.85 -11.88
N ILE A 53 9.56 -9.62 -12.05
CA ILE A 53 8.61 -9.00 -11.13
C ILE A 53 7.26 -9.73 -11.19
N GLN A 54 6.77 -10.07 -12.39
CA GLN A 54 5.55 -10.86 -12.54
C GLN A 54 5.66 -12.23 -11.87
N LEU A 55 6.80 -12.93 -12.02
CA LEU A 55 7.04 -14.21 -11.35
C LEU A 55 7.00 -14.07 -9.82
N SER A 56 7.48 -12.94 -9.30
CA SER A 56 7.45 -12.63 -7.86
C SER A 56 6.02 -12.38 -7.38
N VAL A 57 5.23 -11.63 -8.15
CA VAL A 57 3.79 -11.41 -7.90
C VAL A 57 3.02 -12.73 -7.91
N ASP A 58 3.24 -13.58 -8.91
CA ASP A 58 2.56 -14.87 -9.03
C ASP A 58 2.95 -15.81 -7.89
N HIS A 59 4.22 -15.80 -7.47
CA HIS A 59 4.69 -16.58 -6.33
C HIS A 59 4.01 -16.13 -5.04
N GLY A 60 4.01 -14.82 -4.77
CA GLY A 60 3.32 -14.27 -3.59
C GLY A 60 1.82 -14.59 -3.61
N TYR A 61 1.17 -14.50 -4.78
CA TYR A 61 -0.26 -14.82 -4.90
C TYR A 61 -0.53 -16.28 -4.55
N ARG A 62 0.29 -17.22 -5.05
CA ARG A 62 0.19 -18.63 -4.67
C ARG A 62 0.37 -18.85 -3.16
N GLN A 63 1.33 -18.15 -2.54
CA GLN A 63 1.53 -18.22 -1.09
C GLN A 63 0.32 -17.71 -0.31
N PHE A 64 -0.24 -16.56 -0.72
CA PHE A 64 -1.41 -15.97 -0.07
C PHE A 64 -2.59 -16.95 -0.13
N LEU A 65 -2.84 -17.53 -1.31
CA LEU A 65 -3.92 -18.51 -1.45
C LEU A 65 -3.68 -19.75 -0.57
N GLY A 66 -2.45 -20.26 -0.48
CA GLY A 66 -2.14 -21.38 0.41
C GLY A 66 -2.38 -21.08 1.90
N ILE A 67 -2.14 -19.83 2.34
CA ILE A 67 -2.45 -19.38 3.70
C ILE A 67 -3.97 -19.40 3.94
N VAL A 68 -4.74 -18.85 3.00
CA VAL A 68 -6.21 -18.78 3.12
C VAL A 68 -6.83 -20.17 3.07
N GLU A 69 -6.39 -21.03 2.14
CA GLU A 69 -6.82 -22.41 1.99
C GLU A 69 -6.63 -23.18 3.31
N LYS A 70 -5.42 -23.13 3.88
CA LYS A 70 -5.11 -23.80 5.15
C LYS A 70 -5.87 -23.21 6.33
N GLY A 71 -5.99 -21.88 6.40
CA GLY A 71 -6.63 -21.18 7.52
C GLY A 71 -8.15 -21.34 7.54
N ARG A 72 -8.79 -21.35 6.36
CA ARG A 72 -10.25 -21.45 6.23
C ARG A 72 -10.73 -22.86 5.93
N LYS A 73 -9.82 -23.78 5.59
CA LYS A 73 -10.15 -25.16 5.15
C LYS A 73 -11.13 -25.18 3.97
N ILE A 74 -10.97 -24.22 3.07
CA ILE A 74 -11.74 -24.10 1.83
C ILE A 74 -10.94 -24.79 0.73
N ASP A 75 -11.58 -25.47 -0.21
CA ASP A 75 -10.87 -26.08 -1.33
C ASP A 75 -10.36 -25.03 -2.33
N ARG A 76 -9.36 -25.41 -3.11
CA ARG A 76 -8.72 -24.51 -4.07
C ARG A 76 -9.70 -23.93 -5.12
N GLN A 77 -10.64 -24.74 -5.60
CA GLN A 77 -11.59 -24.35 -6.64
C GLN A 77 -12.59 -23.30 -6.13
N GLN A 78 -13.09 -23.49 -4.92
CA GLN A 78 -13.94 -22.51 -4.24
C GLN A 78 -13.15 -21.24 -3.94
N LEU A 79 -11.90 -21.35 -3.46
CA LEU A 79 -11.06 -20.19 -3.17
C LEU A 79 -10.80 -19.35 -4.43
N ASP A 80 -10.49 -19.99 -5.56
CA ASP A 80 -10.27 -19.29 -6.84
C ASP A 80 -11.54 -18.52 -7.29
N SER A 81 -12.75 -19.00 -6.97
CA SER A 81 -14.01 -18.30 -7.28
C SER A 81 -14.24 -17.01 -6.46
N ILE A 82 -13.58 -16.88 -5.32
CA ILE A 82 -13.73 -15.75 -4.37
C ILE A 82 -12.43 -14.93 -4.18
N ALA A 83 -11.35 -15.27 -4.89
CA ALA A 83 -10.06 -14.58 -4.83
C ALA A 83 -9.96 -13.47 -5.90
N GLU A 84 -8.79 -13.34 -6.54
CA GLU A 84 -8.53 -12.37 -7.62
C GLU A 84 -8.71 -10.90 -7.21
N GLY A 85 -8.43 -10.57 -5.94
CA GLY A 85 -8.54 -9.22 -5.42
C GLY A 85 -10.00 -8.73 -5.22
N ARG A 86 -10.99 -9.61 -5.32
CA ARG A 86 -12.40 -9.26 -5.06
C ARG A 86 -12.63 -8.83 -3.62
N VAL A 87 -13.47 -7.82 -3.45
CA VAL A 87 -13.80 -7.22 -2.15
C VAL A 87 -15.23 -7.60 -1.78
N PHE A 88 -15.46 -7.89 -0.50
CA PHE A 88 -16.75 -8.34 0.02
C PHE A 88 -17.12 -7.56 1.29
N ASP A 89 -18.42 -7.37 1.51
CA ASP A 89 -18.92 -6.97 2.82
C ASP A 89 -18.82 -8.14 3.81
N GLY A 90 -18.82 -7.83 5.11
CA GLY A 90 -18.69 -8.85 6.16
C GLY A 90 -19.74 -9.96 6.12
N ARG A 91 -21.01 -9.67 5.74
CA ARG A 91 -22.07 -10.69 5.66
C ARG A 91 -21.81 -11.64 4.50
N THR A 92 -21.40 -11.11 3.37
CA THR A 92 -21.01 -11.90 2.19
C THR A 92 -19.78 -12.75 2.53
N ALA A 93 -18.76 -12.16 3.15
CA ALA A 93 -17.56 -12.87 3.62
C ALA A 93 -17.89 -14.04 4.56
N GLN A 94 -18.90 -13.89 5.43
CA GLN A 94 -19.35 -14.97 6.31
C GLN A 94 -19.98 -16.10 5.50
N LYS A 95 -20.89 -15.77 4.57
CA LYS A 95 -21.59 -16.76 3.74
C LYS A 95 -20.64 -17.60 2.89
N ILE A 96 -19.59 -16.99 2.35
CA ILE A 96 -18.58 -17.67 1.53
C ILE A 96 -17.44 -18.30 2.35
N GLY A 97 -17.53 -18.23 3.69
CA GLY A 97 -16.60 -18.92 4.59
C GLY A 97 -15.28 -18.20 4.84
N LEU A 98 -15.10 -16.94 4.44
CA LEU A 98 -13.91 -16.15 4.75
C LEU A 98 -13.85 -15.67 6.21
N VAL A 99 -15.00 -15.52 6.87
CA VAL A 99 -15.08 -15.17 8.30
C VAL A 99 -16.04 -16.10 9.04
N ASP A 100 -15.79 -16.34 10.33
CA ASP A 100 -16.58 -17.28 11.12
C ASP A 100 -17.86 -16.66 11.68
N ARG A 101 -17.79 -15.41 12.13
CA ARG A 101 -18.88 -14.73 12.83
C ARG A 101 -18.89 -13.24 12.54
N LEU A 102 -20.10 -12.69 12.47
CA LEU A 102 -20.32 -11.24 12.50
C LEU A 102 -20.41 -10.76 13.94
N GLY A 103 -19.67 -9.71 14.25
CA GLY A 103 -19.69 -9.10 15.56
C GLY A 103 -18.81 -7.87 15.66
N ASP A 104 -18.72 -7.34 16.86
CA ASP A 104 -17.81 -6.25 17.23
C ASP A 104 -16.58 -6.77 17.99
N LEU A 105 -15.76 -5.82 18.45
CA LEU A 105 -14.53 -6.13 19.19
C LEU A 105 -14.82 -6.79 20.55
N GLU A 106 -15.86 -6.38 21.27
CA GLU A 106 -16.20 -6.96 22.57
C GLU A 106 -16.55 -8.44 22.44
N GLN A 107 -17.31 -8.78 21.40
CA GLN A 107 -17.64 -10.17 21.08
C GLN A 107 -16.41 -10.99 20.68
N ALA A 108 -15.43 -10.38 20.00
CA ALA A 108 -14.16 -11.04 19.67
C ALA A 108 -13.31 -11.31 20.94
N ILE A 109 -13.23 -10.33 21.85
CA ILE A 109 -12.52 -10.48 23.13
C ILE A 109 -13.17 -11.57 23.98
N ALA A 110 -14.50 -11.55 24.11
CA ALA A 110 -15.24 -12.57 24.85
C ALA A 110 -15.04 -13.98 24.25
N ALA A 111 -15.01 -14.10 22.92
CA ALA A 111 -14.71 -15.37 22.25
C ALA A 111 -13.29 -15.85 22.56
N ALA A 112 -12.30 -14.95 22.55
CA ALA A 112 -10.92 -15.28 22.89
C ALA A 112 -10.77 -15.71 24.35
N ALA A 113 -11.37 -14.98 25.31
CA ALA A 113 -11.37 -15.33 26.73
C ALA A 113 -11.98 -16.72 26.98
N LYS A 114 -13.10 -17.03 26.29
CA LYS A 114 -13.75 -18.34 26.34
C LYS A 114 -12.84 -19.46 25.81
N LEU A 115 -12.15 -19.25 24.69
CA LEU A 115 -11.22 -20.23 24.12
C LEU A 115 -9.99 -20.45 25.01
N ALA A 116 -9.52 -19.40 25.68
CA ALA A 116 -8.40 -19.44 26.62
C ALA A 116 -8.79 -19.97 28.02
N LYS A 117 -10.08 -20.25 28.26
CA LYS A 117 -10.62 -20.69 29.57
C LYS A 117 -10.32 -19.72 30.71
N VAL A 118 -10.30 -18.42 30.42
CA VAL A 118 -10.20 -17.38 31.45
C VAL A 118 -11.56 -17.27 32.15
N ALA A 119 -11.57 -17.41 33.47
CA ALA A 119 -12.78 -17.32 34.29
C ALA A 119 -12.83 -15.98 35.03
N GLY A 120 -14.04 -15.45 35.20
CA GLY A 120 -14.27 -14.17 35.89
C GLY A 120 -13.99 -12.96 35.01
N ASP A 121 -13.65 -11.85 35.66
CA ASP A 121 -13.37 -10.58 34.98
C ASP A 121 -12.00 -10.63 34.28
N TYR A 122 -11.95 -10.08 33.07
CA TYR A 122 -10.74 -9.95 32.27
C TYR A 122 -10.70 -8.56 31.65
N ASP A 123 -9.51 -7.95 31.63
CA ASP A 123 -9.28 -6.65 31.02
C ASP A 123 -8.39 -6.79 29.78
N PRO A 124 -8.81 -6.28 28.62
CA PRO A 124 -7.97 -6.27 27.43
C PRO A 124 -6.80 -5.30 27.64
N VAL A 125 -5.57 -5.82 27.58
CA VAL A 125 -4.35 -5.01 27.57
C VAL A 125 -3.93 -4.75 26.13
N TYR A 126 -3.91 -3.48 25.73
CA TYR A 126 -3.41 -3.08 24.42
C TYR A 126 -1.89 -3.05 24.43
N ILE A 127 -1.27 -4.06 23.81
CA ILE A 127 0.18 -4.10 23.62
C ILE A 127 0.53 -3.26 22.40
N GLN A 128 1.07 -2.07 22.63
CA GLN A 128 1.76 -1.33 21.57
C GLN A 128 3.18 -1.86 21.45
N ARG A 129 3.62 -2.10 20.21
CA ARG A 129 5.02 -2.45 19.95
C ARG A 129 5.86 -1.23 20.33
N SER A 130 6.58 -1.29 21.44
CA SER A 130 7.58 -0.28 21.76
C SER A 130 8.64 -0.34 20.67
N HIS A 131 8.88 0.76 19.97
CA HIS A 131 9.98 0.85 19.00
C HIS A 131 11.26 0.44 19.72
N SER A 132 12.00 -0.50 19.15
CA SER A 132 13.31 -0.86 19.68
C SER A 132 14.22 0.37 19.70
N PHE A 133 15.23 0.38 20.55
CA PHE A 133 16.19 1.49 20.62
C PHE A 133 16.80 1.82 19.24
N VAL A 134 17.10 0.79 18.44
CA VAL A 134 17.64 0.95 17.08
C VAL A 134 16.61 1.60 16.15
N GLU A 135 15.35 1.18 16.20
CA GLU A 135 14.26 1.80 15.40
C GLU A 135 14.06 3.27 15.79
N GLN A 136 14.09 3.60 17.08
CA GLN A 136 13.95 5.00 17.55
C GLN A 136 15.11 5.89 17.07
N VAL A 137 16.33 5.37 17.07
CA VAL A 137 17.51 6.10 16.57
C VAL A 137 17.42 6.28 15.05
N MET A 138 17.06 5.23 14.31
CA MET A 138 16.90 5.30 12.86
C MET A 138 15.78 6.25 12.42
N GLU A 139 14.65 6.28 13.15
CA GLU A 139 13.57 7.24 12.90
C GLU A 139 14.04 8.69 13.09
N LYS A 140 14.79 8.97 14.15
CA LYS A 140 15.33 10.31 14.39
C LYS A 140 16.32 10.73 13.32
N VAL A 141 17.24 9.83 12.93
CA VAL A 141 18.22 10.09 11.86
C VAL A 141 17.53 10.27 10.51
N ALA A 142 16.52 9.46 10.18
CA ALA A 142 15.76 9.59 8.94
C ALA A 142 14.94 10.89 8.89
N ALA A 143 14.33 11.30 10.00
CA ALA A 143 13.60 12.56 10.10
C ALA A 143 14.53 13.78 9.91
N GLU A 144 15.75 13.72 10.46
CA GLU A 144 16.77 14.76 10.35
C GLU A 144 17.35 14.85 8.93
N GLN A 145 17.60 13.71 8.27
CA GLN A 145 18.02 13.67 6.86
C GLN A 145 16.92 14.16 5.91
N ALA A 146 15.66 13.80 6.14
CA ALA A 146 14.53 14.30 5.35
C ALA A 146 14.38 15.83 5.46
N ALA A 147 14.70 16.43 6.61
CA ALA A 147 14.72 17.88 6.76
C ALA A 147 15.85 18.53 5.93
N LEU A 148 17.03 17.92 5.88
CA LEU A 148 18.17 18.38 5.08
C LEU A 148 17.92 18.21 3.56
N THR A 149 17.31 17.12 3.12
CA THR A 149 16.91 16.91 1.72
C THR A 149 15.81 17.90 1.29
N ARG A 150 14.86 18.23 2.17
CA ARG A 150 13.88 19.30 1.91
C ARG A 150 14.56 20.65 1.71
N LEU A 151 15.61 20.93 2.48
CA LEU A 151 16.38 22.17 2.37
C LEU A 151 17.20 22.24 1.07
N SER A 152 17.76 21.11 0.61
CA SER A 152 18.59 21.05 -0.61
C SER A 152 17.76 21.03 -1.91
N VAL A 153 16.58 20.40 -1.91
CA VAL A 153 15.63 20.49 -3.03
C VAL A 153 14.99 21.87 -3.11
N ALA A 154 14.84 22.58 -1.98
CA ALA A 154 14.29 23.92 -1.94
C ALA A 154 15.20 25.00 -2.55
N THR A 155 16.51 24.75 -2.71
CA THR A 155 17.49 25.76 -3.15
C THR A 155 17.86 25.69 -4.62
N HIS A 156 17.43 24.68 -5.38
CA HIS A 156 17.77 24.59 -6.81
C HIS A 156 16.75 25.35 -7.68
N PRO A 157 17.13 26.43 -8.39
CA PRO A 157 16.20 27.31 -9.10
C PRO A 157 15.39 26.62 -10.21
N GLN A 158 15.88 25.54 -10.82
CA GLN A 158 15.14 24.76 -11.83
C GLN A 158 14.07 23.82 -11.23
N LEU A 159 14.22 23.44 -9.95
CA LEU A 159 13.27 22.59 -9.23
C LEU A 159 12.21 23.39 -8.47
N ALA A 160 12.38 24.71 -8.37
CA ALA A 160 11.44 25.59 -7.67
C ALA A 160 10.05 25.61 -8.34
N ASP A 161 9.99 25.57 -9.67
CA ASP A 161 8.72 25.55 -10.41
C ASP A 161 8.06 24.18 -10.37
N PHE A 162 8.85 23.09 -10.46
CA PHE A 162 8.35 21.73 -10.24
C PHE A 162 7.82 21.53 -8.82
N ARG A 163 8.49 22.12 -7.81
CA ARG A 163 8.01 22.14 -6.43
C ARG A 163 6.68 22.88 -6.30
N ARG A 164 6.50 24.04 -6.93
CA ARG A 164 5.21 24.76 -6.90
C ARG A 164 4.08 23.93 -7.52
N LEU A 165 4.36 23.21 -8.59
CA LEU A 165 3.41 22.29 -9.23
C LEU A 165 3.08 21.08 -8.34
N LEU A 166 4.09 20.47 -7.72
CA LEU A 166 3.89 19.38 -6.77
C LEU A 166 3.16 19.85 -5.51
N GLU A 167 3.49 21.03 -4.98
CA GLU A 167 2.82 21.60 -3.83
C GLU A 167 1.36 21.95 -4.13
N SER A 168 1.04 22.45 -5.32
CA SER A 168 -0.35 22.71 -5.69
C SER A 168 -1.15 21.41 -5.85
N ALA A 169 -0.52 20.34 -6.38
CA ALA A 169 -1.13 19.01 -6.46
C ALA A 169 -1.31 18.35 -5.09
N VAL A 170 -0.30 18.44 -4.20
CA VAL A 170 -0.33 17.85 -2.86
C VAL A 170 -1.22 18.64 -1.90
N ARG A 171 -1.41 19.96 -2.09
CA ARG A 171 -2.39 20.74 -1.32
C ARG A 171 -3.84 20.30 -1.52
N GLN A 172 -4.13 19.54 -2.58
CA GLN A 172 -5.45 18.94 -2.78
C GLN A 172 -5.62 17.63 -2.01
N PHE A 173 -4.55 16.98 -1.55
CA PHE A 173 -4.61 15.72 -0.82
C PHE A 173 -5.36 15.80 0.53
N PRO A 174 -5.21 16.86 1.35
CA PRO A 174 -6.00 17.03 2.56
C PRO A 174 -7.50 17.26 2.30
N LEU A 175 -7.88 17.72 1.09
CA LEU A 175 -9.29 17.83 0.69
C LEU A 175 -9.92 16.45 0.48
N PHE A 176 -9.12 15.40 0.37
CA PHE A 176 -9.57 14.00 0.26
C PHE A 176 -9.62 13.27 1.61
N SER A 177 -9.58 13.98 2.73
CA SER A 177 -9.58 13.41 4.08
C SER A 177 -10.93 13.49 4.81
N ASP A 178 -12.07 13.51 4.08
CA ASP A 178 -13.41 13.46 4.69
C ASP A 178 -13.70 12.04 5.22
N PRO A 179 -14.03 11.87 6.52
CA PRO A 179 -14.33 10.56 7.12
C PRO A 179 -15.51 9.79 6.48
N ARG A 180 -16.36 10.47 5.70
CA ARG A 180 -17.53 9.92 5.00
C ARG A 180 -17.29 9.73 3.50
N GLY A 181 -16.12 10.09 2.98
CA GLY A 181 -15.72 9.81 1.59
C GLY A 181 -16.49 10.58 0.51
N VAL A 182 -17.07 11.74 0.83
CA VAL A 182 -17.80 12.58 -0.13
C VAL A 182 -16.96 13.79 -0.51
N TYR A 183 -16.68 13.97 -1.81
CA TYR A 183 -15.85 15.06 -2.31
C TYR A 183 -16.54 15.75 -3.49
N ALA A 184 -16.51 17.09 -3.49
CA ALA A 184 -16.91 17.91 -4.63
C ALA A 184 -15.84 18.99 -4.84
N GLN A 185 -15.29 19.09 -6.06
CA GLN A 185 -14.36 20.14 -6.43
C GLN A 185 -14.85 20.87 -7.68
N CYS A 186 -14.76 22.21 -7.64
CA CYS A 186 -14.95 23.06 -8.80
C CYS A 186 -13.58 23.51 -9.30
N PHE A 187 -13.22 23.16 -10.54
CA PHE A 187 -11.92 23.47 -11.14
C PHE A 187 -11.86 24.86 -11.80
N VAL A 188 -12.93 25.65 -11.71
CA VAL A 188 -13.02 26.97 -12.34
C VAL A 188 -13.28 28.03 -11.28
N THR A 189 -12.22 28.65 -10.77
CA THR A 189 -12.33 29.93 -10.06
C THR A 189 -12.07 31.07 -11.05
N GLY A 190 -13.11 31.47 -11.79
CA GLY A 190 -13.10 32.72 -12.53
C GLY A 190 -13.18 33.90 -11.57
N ARG A 191 -12.28 34.88 -11.74
CA ARG A 191 -12.44 36.22 -11.15
C ARG A 191 -13.70 36.87 -11.72
N LEU A 192 -14.56 37.38 -10.85
CA LEU A 192 -15.27 38.63 -11.10
C LEU A 192 -14.37 39.77 -10.61
#